data_AF-A0A8T3Y4I3-F1
#
_entry.id   AF-A0A8T3Y4I3-F1
#
_cell.length_a   1.000
_cell.length_b   1.000
_cell.length_c   1.000
_cell.angle_alpha   90.00
_cell.angle_beta   90.00
_cell.angle_gamma   90.00
#
_symmetry.space_group_name_H-M   'P 1'
#
loop_
_entity.id
_entity.type
_entity.pdbx_description
1 polymer ?
#
loop_
_entity_poly.entity_id
_entity_poly.type
_entity_poly.pdbx_seq_one_letter_code
_entity_poly.pdbx_strand_id
1 'polypeptide(L)'
;MYSWGDDTNTWKNPGAYDFGSARRDYMDGLKKTADDKGPRTYLSKKAPDLKLCDPKGKALSTQSEHPVVICVDGTGSMQTWPAEIFDRLPLLYQTLSKYKPDIELSFSVIGDANSDQWPVQVCQFAKGTTLDDHLKALKPEGGGGGGMRESYELWAHYMSQHCTTPKATTPFMIIMGDEKFYDTVKPEHVQHVLGETIQAPLDAREVWRALGQRFDIYVLRKSYAGYDKEIEAQWADVLGPQKIIPITDPTRCVDVAMGLIAKQ
;
A
#
# COMPACT_ATOMS: atom_id res chain seq x y z
N MET A 1 18.94 -4.33 2.48
CA MET A 1 17.69 -4.09 3.22
C MET A 1 17.72 -2.63 3.64
N TYR A 2 16.72 -1.83 3.26
CA TYR A 2 16.70 -0.39 3.60
C TYR A 2 16.22 -0.20 5.05
N SER A 3 16.96 0.60 5.82
CA SER A 3 16.59 0.98 7.20
C SER A 3 15.65 2.20 7.19
N TRP A 4 15.21 2.72 8.34
CA TRP A 4 14.36 3.93 8.45
C TRP A 4 15.13 5.23 8.79
N GLY A 5 16.45 5.14 9.01
CA GLY A 5 17.34 6.30 9.11
C GLY A 5 18.27 6.46 7.89
N ASP A 6 18.93 7.61 7.80
CA ASP A 6 19.89 7.90 6.73
C ASP A 6 21.00 6.83 6.71
N ASP A 7 21.11 6.14 5.58
CA ASP A 7 22.21 5.22 5.32
C ASP A 7 23.40 6.04 4.80
N THR A 8 24.33 6.38 5.69
CA THR A 8 25.52 7.19 5.37
C THR A 8 26.64 6.40 4.70
N ASN A 9 26.40 5.17 4.22
CA ASN A 9 27.36 4.44 3.40
C ASN A 9 27.34 4.96 1.94
N THR A 10 27.81 6.19 1.77
CA THR A 10 28.21 6.74 0.47
C THR A 10 29.47 6.02 0.00
N TRP A 11 29.37 5.18 -1.04
CA TRP A 11 30.54 4.50 -1.63
C TRP A 11 31.45 5.42 -2.45
N LYS A 12 31.25 6.75 -2.43
CA LYS A 12 32.15 7.74 -3.05
C LYS A 12 31.82 9.15 -2.52
N ASN A 13 32.69 9.66 -1.65
CA ASN A 13 32.80 11.06 -1.15
C ASN A 13 31.85 11.49 0.00
N PRO A 14 32.41 11.75 1.22
CA PRO A 14 31.70 12.36 2.32
C PRO A 14 31.81 13.89 2.24
N GLY A 15 30.75 14.58 1.86
CA GLY A 15 30.74 16.04 1.91
C GLY A 15 29.54 16.66 1.20
N ALA A 16 28.84 17.51 1.93
CA ALA A 16 27.81 18.45 1.50
C ALA A 16 26.37 17.92 1.41
N TYR A 17 25.73 17.75 2.57
CA TYR A 17 24.38 18.30 2.80
C TYR A 17 24.25 18.69 4.28
N ASP A 18 24.37 19.99 4.56
CA ASP A 18 24.09 20.53 5.88
C ASP A 18 22.59 20.80 6.04
N PHE A 19 21.92 19.96 6.82
CA PHE A 19 20.54 20.17 7.25
C PHE A 19 20.53 20.22 8.79
N GLY A 20 19.75 21.17 9.31
CA GLY A 20 19.76 21.60 10.72
C GLY A 20 19.78 20.46 11.74
N SER A 21 20.57 20.67 12.80
CA SER A 21 20.92 19.68 13.84
C SER A 21 19.73 18.88 14.38
N ALA A 22 18.59 19.52 14.63
CA ALA A 22 17.39 18.86 15.16
C ALA A 22 16.79 17.77 14.24
N ARG A 23 17.04 17.83 12.93
CA ARG A 23 16.55 16.82 11.97
C ARG A 23 17.48 15.60 11.87
N ARG A 24 18.79 15.77 12.09
CA ARG A 24 19.72 14.63 12.18
C ARG A 24 19.42 13.77 13.39
N ASP A 25 19.21 14.40 14.54
CA ASP A 25 18.92 13.69 15.78
C ASP A 25 17.65 12.80 15.68
N TYR A 26 16.63 13.27 14.95
CA TYR A 26 15.42 12.48 14.66
C TYR A 26 15.71 11.26 13.78
N MET A 27 16.44 11.44 12.68
CA MET A 27 16.76 10.35 11.73
C MET A 27 17.75 9.33 12.33
N ASP A 28 18.72 9.80 13.12
CA ASP A 28 19.67 8.96 13.85
C ASP A 28 18.95 8.13 14.94
N GLY A 29 17.92 8.71 15.57
CA GLY A 29 17.03 8.01 16.50
C GLY A 29 16.24 6.87 15.85
N LEU A 30 15.72 7.08 14.63
CA LEU A 30 15.01 6.05 13.85
C LEU A 30 15.95 4.90 13.48
N LYS A 31 17.20 5.19 13.10
CA LYS A 31 18.21 4.18 12.75
C LYS A 31 18.51 3.25 13.92
N LYS A 32 18.83 3.82 15.08
CA LYS A 32 19.16 3.05 16.28
C LYS A 32 18.04 2.08 16.67
N THR A 33 16.79 2.55 16.56
CA THR A 33 15.61 1.74 16.89
C THR A 33 15.34 0.65 15.85
N ALA A 34 15.65 0.89 14.58
CA ALA A 34 15.51 -0.09 13.50
C ALA A 34 16.58 -1.20 13.58
N ASP A 35 17.82 -0.86 13.93
CA ASP A 35 18.91 -1.83 14.09
C ASP A 35 18.64 -2.81 15.25
N ASP A 36 18.04 -2.32 16.35
CA ASP A 36 17.61 -3.15 17.49
C ASP A 36 16.49 -4.16 17.10
N LYS A 37 15.75 -3.89 16.01
CA LYS A 37 14.59 -4.66 15.57
C LYS A 37 14.92 -5.86 14.65
N GLY A 38 16.18 -6.03 14.22
CA GLY A 38 16.67 -7.16 13.41
C GLY A 38 16.14 -7.22 11.95
N PRO A 39 16.68 -8.13 11.11
CA PRO A 39 16.33 -8.22 9.69
C PRO A 39 14.87 -8.66 9.49
N ARG A 40 14.23 -8.14 8.45
CA ARG A 40 12.85 -8.48 8.09
C ARG A 40 12.79 -9.76 7.24
N THR A 41 11.91 -10.67 7.62
CA THR A 41 11.59 -11.88 6.84
C THR A 41 10.08 -11.93 6.58
N TYR A 42 9.63 -11.37 5.46
CA TYR A 42 8.19 -11.31 5.13
C TYR A 42 7.63 -12.68 4.74
N LEU A 43 8.45 -13.54 4.12
CA LEU A 43 8.03 -14.84 3.57
C LEU A 43 7.97 -15.98 4.60
N SER A 44 8.59 -15.82 5.78
CA SER A 44 8.69 -16.90 6.78
C SER A 44 7.54 -16.93 7.79
N LYS A 45 6.64 -15.94 7.77
CA LYS A 45 5.53 -15.87 8.72
C LYS A 45 4.39 -16.78 8.31
N LYS A 46 3.79 -17.47 9.28
CA LYS A 46 2.63 -18.36 9.05
C LYS A 46 1.30 -17.60 8.93
N ALA A 47 1.17 -16.44 9.54
CA ALA A 47 -0.03 -15.61 9.52
C ALA A 47 0.34 -14.12 9.70
N PRO A 48 -0.54 -13.18 9.28
CA PRO A 48 -0.42 -11.78 9.62
C PRO A 48 -0.70 -11.53 11.12
N ASP A 49 -0.25 -10.37 11.63
CA ASP A 49 -0.62 -9.91 12.97
C ASP A 49 -1.96 -9.17 12.94
N LEU A 50 -3.04 -9.92 13.18
CA LEU A 50 -4.41 -9.42 13.11
C LEU A 50 -4.69 -8.29 14.12
N LYS A 51 -3.93 -8.15 15.21
CA LYS A 51 -4.10 -6.98 16.10
C LYS A 51 -3.82 -5.67 15.37
N LEU A 52 -2.83 -5.70 14.47
CA LEU A 52 -2.38 -4.53 13.74
C LEU A 52 -3.03 -4.39 12.38
N CYS A 53 -3.34 -5.48 11.67
CA CYS A 53 -3.79 -5.43 10.28
C CYS A 53 -5.17 -6.03 9.97
N ASP A 54 -5.93 -6.51 10.96
CA ASP A 54 -7.30 -6.98 10.72
C ASP A 54 -8.20 -5.78 10.34
N PRO A 55 -8.95 -5.87 9.21
CA PRO A 55 -9.91 -4.84 8.82
C PRO A 55 -11.17 -4.85 9.69
N LYS A 56 -11.51 -5.96 10.37
CA LYS A 56 -12.76 -6.09 11.14
C LYS A 56 -12.82 -5.09 12.28
N GLY A 57 -13.87 -4.26 12.28
CA GLY A 57 -14.11 -3.28 13.34
C GLY A 57 -13.02 -2.21 13.46
N LYS A 58 -12.16 -2.04 12.44
CA LYS A 58 -11.12 -1.02 12.40
C LYS A 58 -11.49 0.04 11.36
N ALA A 59 -11.52 1.29 11.78
CA ALA A 59 -11.56 2.44 10.87
C ALA A 59 -10.17 3.08 10.77
N LEU A 60 -9.79 3.48 9.57
CA LEU A 60 -8.59 4.26 9.30
C LEU A 60 -8.91 5.75 9.44
N SER A 61 -8.11 6.46 10.22
CA SER A 61 -8.21 7.91 10.33
C SER A 61 -6.84 8.54 10.57
N THR A 62 -6.64 9.72 10.01
CA THR A 62 -5.43 10.52 10.24
C THR A 62 -5.75 12.00 10.17
N GLN A 63 -5.03 12.78 11.00
CA GLN A 63 -5.09 14.24 10.98
C GLN A 63 -3.98 14.84 10.11
N SER A 64 -3.22 14.00 9.39
CA SER A 64 -2.20 14.43 8.45
C SER A 64 -2.81 15.21 7.29
N GLU A 65 -2.13 16.27 6.86
CA GLU A 65 -2.44 16.97 5.60
C GLU A 65 -1.97 16.20 4.37
N HIS A 66 -1.06 15.23 4.56
CA HIS A 66 -0.43 14.43 3.52
C HIS A 66 -0.54 12.92 3.79
N PRO A 67 -1.75 12.34 3.91
CA PRO A 67 -1.89 10.92 4.10
C PRO A 67 -1.71 10.17 2.78
N VAL A 68 -0.98 9.05 2.84
CA VAL A 68 -0.75 8.19 1.68
C VAL A 68 -1.08 6.75 2.06
N VAL A 69 -1.87 6.09 1.23
CA VAL A 69 -2.14 4.66 1.34
C VAL A 69 -1.32 3.94 0.28
N ILE A 70 -0.52 2.96 0.70
CA ILE A 70 0.18 2.05 -0.22
C ILE A 70 -0.44 0.68 -0.07
N CYS A 71 -1.00 0.18 -1.16
CA CYS A 71 -1.61 -1.13 -1.24
C CYS A 71 -0.83 -2.01 -2.20
N VAL A 72 -0.49 -3.22 -1.75
CA VAL A 72 0.28 -4.19 -2.52
C VAL A 72 -0.53 -5.46 -2.69
N ASP A 73 -0.71 -5.87 -3.94
CA ASP A 73 -1.24 -7.20 -4.27
C ASP A 73 -0.24 -8.26 -3.76
N GLY A 74 -0.73 -9.13 -2.89
CA GLY A 74 0.04 -10.17 -2.23
C GLY A 74 -0.17 -11.57 -2.78
N THR A 75 -0.75 -11.70 -3.98
CA THR A 75 -1.09 -12.99 -4.61
C THR A 75 0.10 -13.64 -5.31
N GLY A 76 -0.08 -14.88 -5.73
CA GLY A 76 0.96 -15.72 -6.33
C GLY A 76 1.43 -15.19 -7.69
N SER A 77 0.55 -14.54 -8.47
CA SER A 77 0.91 -13.90 -9.74
C SER A 77 2.03 -12.88 -9.54
N MET A 78 2.01 -12.12 -8.44
CA MET A 78 2.98 -11.10 -8.08
C MET A 78 4.38 -11.64 -7.73
N GLN A 79 4.55 -12.94 -7.50
CA GLN A 79 5.86 -13.59 -7.28
C GLN A 79 6.71 -12.88 -6.21
N THR A 80 7.91 -12.39 -6.55
CA THR A 80 8.83 -11.71 -5.62
C THR A 80 8.48 -10.25 -5.36
N TRP A 81 7.55 -9.66 -6.13
CA TRP A 81 7.25 -8.23 -6.08
C TRP A 81 6.86 -7.73 -4.69
N PRO A 82 5.97 -8.41 -3.91
CA PRO A 82 5.54 -7.89 -2.62
C PRO A 82 6.72 -7.76 -1.64
N ALA A 83 7.61 -8.75 -1.62
CA ALA A 83 8.80 -8.72 -0.77
C ALA A 83 9.76 -7.59 -1.17
N GLU A 84 10.00 -7.42 -2.47
CA GLU A 84 10.88 -6.35 -2.98
C GLU A 84 10.33 -4.95 -2.75
N ILE A 85 9.01 -4.78 -2.89
CA ILE A 85 8.30 -3.53 -2.59
C ILE A 85 8.42 -3.23 -1.09
N PHE A 86 8.08 -4.18 -0.23
CA PHE A 86 8.11 -4.00 1.23
C PHE A 86 9.49 -3.65 1.76
N ASP A 87 10.55 -4.19 1.16
CA ASP A 87 11.92 -3.84 1.50
C ASP A 87 12.29 -2.40 1.15
N ARG A 88 11.59 -1.77 0.21
CA ARG A 88 11.87 -0.40 -0.27
C ARG A 88 10.93 0.65 0.30
N LEU A 89 9.77 0.28 0.86
CA LEU A 89 8.86 1.23 1.52
C LEU A 89 9.50 2.10 2.62
N PRO A 90 10.52 1.63 3.39
CA PRO A 90 11.27 2.50 4.30
C PRO A 90 11.94 3.67 3.61
N LEU A 91 12.59 3.42 2.46
CA LEU A 91 13.24 4.45 1.66
C LEU A 91 12.22 5.49 1.14
N LEU A 92 11.02 5.03 0.77
CA LEU A 92 9.93 5.91 0.35
C LEU A 92 9.55 6.90 1.44
N TYR A 93 9.29 6.41 2.65
CA TYR A 93 8.94 7.28 3.77
C TYR A 93 10.08 8.23 4.13
N GLN A 94 11.32 7.74 4.22
CA GLN A 94 12.47 8.59 4.53
C GLN A 94 12.62 9.74 3.53
N THR A 95 12.45 9.43 2.24
CA THR A 95 12.59 10.42 1.18
C THR A 95 11.44 11.43 1.25
N LEU A 96 10.20 10.96 1.34
CA LEU A 96 9.03 11.83 1.33
C LEU A 96 8.92 12.68 2.60
N SER A 97 9.25 12.13 3.78
CA SER A 97 9.21 12.88 5.05
C SER A 97 10.19 14.05 5.10
N LYS A 98 11.25 14.04 4.28
CA LYS A 98 12.16 15.20 4.10
C LYS A 98 11.48 16.38 3.41
N TYR A 99 10.52 16.12 2.52
CA TYR A 99 9.80 17.13 1.75
C TYR A 99 8.41 17.46 2.33
N LYS A 100 7.76 16.47 2.95
CA LYS A 100 6.43 16.53 3.56
C LYS A 100 6.51 16.02 5.00
N PRO A 101 6.92 16.85 5.99
CA PRO A 101 7.17 16.40 7.36
C PRO A 101 5.98 15.79 8.08
N ASP A 102 4.76 16.14 7.66
CA ASP A 102 3.50 15.62 8.22
C ASP A 102 2.99 14.36 7.50
N ILE A 103 3.77 13.77 6.58
CA ILE A 103 3.35 12.56 5.84
C ILE A 103 3.10 11.39 6.78
N GLU A 104 1.92 10.76 6.63
CA GLU A 104 1.57 9.52 7.31
C GLU A 104 1.20 8.45 6.29
N LEU A 105 1.71 7.24 6.49
CA LEU A 105 1.50 6.11 5.58
C LEU A 105 0.58 5.07 6.23
N SER A 106 -0.36 4.54 5.45
CA SER A 106 -1.08 3.30 5.74
C SER A 106 -0.65 2.25 4.73
N PHE A 107 -0.40 1.03 5.21
CA PHE A 107 -0.03 -0.11 4.36
C PHE A 107 -1.15 -1.12 4.31
N SER A 108 -1.40 -1.66 3.12
CA SER A 108 -2.40 -2.70 2.88
C SER A 108 -1.86 -3.84 2.02
N VAL A 109 -2.40 -5.04 2.22
CA VAL A 109 -2.23 -6.19 1.33
C VAL A 109 -3.59 -6.64 0.83
N ILE A 110 -3.66 -6.93 -0.47
CA ILE A 110 -4.84 -7.51 -1.13
C ILE A 110 -4.50 -8.94 -1.58
N GLY A 111 -5.48 -9.83 -1.48
CA GLY A 111 -5.51 -11.13 -2.13
C GLY A 111 -6.92 -11.49 -2.62
N ASP A 112 -7.23 -12.78 -2.73
CA ASP A 112 -8.54 -13.24 -3.23
C ASP A 112 -9.44 -13.74 -2.09
N ALA A 113 -10.56 -13.08 -1.84
CA ALA A 113 -11.56 -13.53 -0.88
C ALA A 113 -12.22 -14.89 -1.22
N ASN A 114 -12.05 -15.39 -2.45
CA ASN A 114 -12.53 -16.73 -2.82
C ASN A 114 -11.55 -17.85 -2.40
N SER A 115 -10.28 -17.55 -2.09
CA SER A 115 -9.26 -18.59 -1.84
C SER A 115 -8.31 -18.33 -0.66
N ASP A 116 -8.06 -17.06 -0.34
CA ASP A 116 -7.12 -16.63 0.70
C ASP A 116 -7.78 -16.55 2.08
N GLN A 117 -6.99 -16.70 3.15
CA GLN A 117 -7.48 -16.62 4.53
C GLN A 117 -7.60 -15.16 5.01
N TRP A 118 -6.74 -14.27 4.50
CA TRP A 118 -6.64 -12.86 4.86
C TRP A 118 -6.55 -11.98 3.59
N PRO A 119 -7.61 -11.98 2.76
CA PRO A 119 -7.63 -11.32 1.45
C PRO A 119 -7.58 -9.79 1.52
N VAL A 120 -7.85 -9.20 2.70
CA VAL A 120 -7.72 -7.77 2.96
C VAL A 120 -7.02 -7.60 4.30
N GLN A 121 -5.87 -6.93 4.28
CA GLN A 121 -5.11 -6.56 5.47
C GLN A 121 -4.82 -5.06 5.42
N VAL A 122 -5.07 -4.34 6.51
CA VAL A 122 -4.99 -2.87 6.56
C VAL A 122 -4.38 -2.39 7.87
N CYS A 123 -3.27 -1.67 7.80
CA CYS A 123 -2.64 -1.05 8.97
C CYS A 123 -3.07 0.41 9.13
N GLN A 124 -3.09 0.91 10.38
CA GLN A 124 -3.38 2.31 10.65
C GLN A 124 -2.37 3.25 9.96
N PHE A 125 -2.78 4.50 9.76
CA PHE A 125 -1.83 5.55 9.39
C PHE A 125 -0.80 5.71 10.51
N ALA A 126 0.46 5.78 10.12
CA ALA A 126 1.57 6.00 11.04
C ALA A 126 2.73 6.71 10.35
N LYS A 127 3.74 7.05 11.15
CA LYS A 127 5.00 7.65 10.71
C LYS A 127 6.16 7.14 11.55
N GLY A 128 7.37 7.27 11.03
CA GLY A 128 8.60 6.84 11.69
C GLY A 128 8.65 5.33 11.94
N THR A 129 9.21 4.93 13.08
CA THR A 129 9.48 3.52 13.42
C THR A 129 8.24 2.66 13.64
N THR A 130 7.04 3.24 13.83
CA THR A 130 5.78 2.48 13.89
C THR A 130 5.47 1.80 12.55
N LEU A 131 5.96 2.36 11.44
CA LEU A 131 5.80 1.77 10.12
C LEU A 131 6.52 0.41 9.98
N ASP A 132 7.59 0.15 10.76
CA ASP A 132 8.19 -1.19 10.85
C ASP A 132 7.19 -2.22 11.34
N ASP A 133 6.45 -1.88 12.39
CA ASP A 133 5.55 -2.81 13.06
C ASP A 133 4.36 -3.12 12.14
N HIS A 134 3.91 -2.12 11.37
CA HIS A 134 2.90 -2.31 10.32
C HIS A 134 3.40 -3.21 9.18
N LEU A 135 4.59 -2.97 8.63
CA LEU A 135 5.15 -3.83 7.58
C LEU A 135 5.39 -5.26 8.10
N LYS A 136 5.83 -5.41 9.35
CA LYS A 136 5.98 -6.73 9.99
C LYS A 136 4.63 -7.39 10.25
N ALA A 137 3.55 -6.65 10.43
CA ALA A 137 2.23 -7.21 10.67
C ALA A 137 1.62 -7.86 9.43
N LEU A 138 1.89 -7.28 8.25
CA LEU A 138 1.35 -7.74 6.98
C LEU A 138 1.97 -9.06 6.52
N LYS A 139 1.16 -9.87 5.82
CA LYS A 139 1.60 -11.11 5.20
C LYS A 139 0.94 -11.28 3.81
N PRO A 140 1.69 -11.09 2.72
CA PRO A 140 1.31 -11.59 1.40
C PRO A 140 1.18 -13.12 1.46
N GLU A 141 0.00 -13.65 1.17
CA GLU A 141 -0.24 -15.10 1.26
C GLU A 141 0.35 -15.84 0.06
N GLY A 142 0.54 -15.16 -1.07
CA GLY A 142 0.97 -15.78 -2.33
C GLY A 142 -0.05 -16.75 -2.90
N GLY A 143 -1.31 -16.66 -2.45
CA GLY A 143 -2.43 -17.44 -2.96
C GLY A 143 -3.01 -16.80 -4.21
N GLY A 144 -4.32 -16.58 -4.24
CA GLY A 144 -5.02 -16.03 -5.40
C GLY A 144 -5.93 -17.03 -6.11
N GLY A 145 -6.83 -16.49 -6.93
CA GLY A 145 -7.87 -17.23 -7.61
C GLY A 145 -7.59 -17.55 -9.08
N GLY A 146 -8.36 -18.49 -9.61
CA GLY A 146 -8.46 -18.63 -11.07
C GLY A 146 -9.35 -17.52 -11.63
N GLY A 147 -8.89 -16.80 -12.65
CA GLY A 147 -9.73 -15.82 -13.37
C GLY A 147 -9.12 -14.45 -13.61
N MET A 148 -7.85 -14.25 -13.24
CA MET A 148 -7.13 -12.99 -13.41
C MET A 148 -7.90 -11.83 -12.77
N ARG A 149 -8.32 -12.05 -11.53
CA ARG A 149 -9.09 -11.12 -10.71
C ARG A 149 -8.76 -11.37 -9.26
N GLU A 150 -8.55 -10.29 -8.52
CA GLU A 150 -8.33 -10.29 -7.09
C GLU A 150 -9.32 -9.37 -6.39
N SER A 151 -9.45 -9.47 -5.06
CA SER A 151 -10.49 -8.76 -4.28
C SER A 151 -10.17 -7.28 -4.01
N TYR A 152 -9.68 -6.59 -5.05
CA TYR A 152 -9.45 -5.15 -5.07
C TYR A 152 -10.72 -4.34 -4.77
N GLU A 153 -11.89 -4.80 -5.25
CA GLU A 153 -13.17 -4.15 -5.01
C GLU A 153 -13.58 -4.21 -3.53
N LEU A 154 -13.25 -5.29 -2.83
CA LEU A 154 -13.53 -5.45 -1.42
C LEU A 154 -12.66 -4.51 -0.58
N TRP A 155 -11.38 -4.39 -0.92
CA TRP A 155 -10.49 -3.40 -0.31
C TRP A 155 -10.96 -1.97 -0.59
N ALA A 156 -11.35 -1.65 -1.83
CA ALA A 156 -11.87 -0.34 -2.18
C ALA A 156 -13.16 0.01 -1.42
N HIS A 157 -14.04 -0.98 -1.22
CA HIS A 157 -15.23 -0.82 -0.40
C HIS A 157 -14.86 -0.47 1.04
N TYR A 158 -13.93 -1.23 1.64
CA TYR A 158 -13.42 -0.92 2.98
C TYR A 158 -12.87 0.51 3.06
N MET A 159 -11.99 0.90 2.12
CA MET A 159 -11.40 2.24 2.10
C MET A 159 -12.45 3.34 1.94
N SER A 160 -13.48 3.12 1.13
CA SER A 160 -14.56 4.09 0.92
C SER A 160 -15.38 4.33 2.19
N GLN A 161 -15.67 3.27 2.96
CA GLN A 161 -16.53 3.34 4.13
C GLN A 161 -15.75 3.70 5.41
N HIS A 162 -14.52 3.23 5.52
CA HIS A 162 -13.78 3.19 6.79
C HIS A 162 -12.51 4.03 6.82
N CYS A 163 -12.14 4.71 5.72
CA CYS A 163 -11.00 5.62 5.71
C CYS A 163 -11.43 7.09 5.74
N THR A 164 -10.89 7.85 6.68
CA THR A 164 -11.18 9.29 6.85
C THR A 164 -9.89 10.11 6.95
N THR A 165 -9.83 11.21 6.20
CA THR A 165 -8.65 12.08 6.10
C THR A 165 -9.08 13.55 6.17
N PRO A 166 -9.65 14.03 7.29
CA PRO A 166 -10.36 15.30 7.39
C PRO A 166 -9.54 16.55 7.04
N LYS A 167 -8.21 16.51 7.20
CA LYS A 167 -7.32 17.65 6.86
C LYS A 167 -6.66 17.55 5.49
N ALA A 168 -6.77 16.41 4.83
CA ALA A 168 -6.14 16.21 3.53
C ALA A 168 -6.99 16.85 2.43
N THR A 169 -6.40 17.74 1.66
CA THR A 169 -7.07 18.29 0.47
C THR A 169 -7.12 17.28 -0.67
N THR A 170 -6.07 16.44 -0.80
CA THR A 170 -5.99 15.40 -1.83
C THR A 170 -5.23 14.20 -1.27
N PRO A 171 -5.88 13.33 -0.48
CA PRO A 171 -5.23 12.14 0.05
C PRO A 171 -4.84 11.20 -1.10
N PHE A 172 -3.70 10.52 -0.98
CA PHE A 172 -3.10 9.77 -2.10
C PHE A 172 -3.23 8.25 -1.88
N MET A 173 -3.45 7.51 -2.96
CA MET A 173 -3.40 6.04 -2.94
C MET A 173 -2.54 5.50 -4.08
N ILE A 174 -1.62 4.59 -3.74
CA ILE A 174 -0.90 3.79 -4.72
C ILE A 174 -1.32 2.34 -4.56
N ILE A 175 -1.77 1.74 -5.65
CA ILE A 175 -2.06 0.31 -5.76
C ILE A 175 -0.97 -0.31 -6.62
N MET A 176 -0.35 -1.39 -6.16
CA MET A 176 0.70 -2.11 -6.87
C MET A 176 0.21 -3.54 -7.13
N GLY A 177 -0.03 -3.89 -8.40
CA GLY A 177 -0.70 -5.15 -8.75
C GLY A 177 -0.64 -5.48 -10.24
N ASP A 178 -1.11 -6.67 -10.63
CA ASP A 178 -1.10 -7.14 -12.01
C ASP A 178 -2.45 -7.57 -12.58
N GLU A 179 -3.52 -7.67 -11.78
CA GLU A 179 -4.81 -8.23 -12.22
C GLU A 179 -6.00 -7.24 -12.22
N LYS A 180 -7.17 -7.75 -12.63
CA LYS A 180 -8.46 -7.04 -12.61
C LYS A 180 -9.10 -7.07 -11.21
N PHE A 181 -10.10 -6.23 -10.98
CA PHE A 181 -11.01 -6.34 -9.84
C PHE A 181 -12.28 -7.12 -10.20
N TYR A 182 -12.95 -7.71 -9.21
CA TYR A 182 -14.27 -8.33 -9.45
C TYR A 182 -15.34 -7.28 -9.71
N ASP A 183 -16.30 -7.57 -10.59
CA ASP A 183 -17.33 -6.60 -10.99
C ASP A 183 -18.31 -6.23 -9.86
N THR A 184 -18.38 -7.03 -8.79
CA THR A 184 -19.31 -6.83 -7.68
C THR A 184 -18.64 -7.06 -6.32
N VAL A 185 -18.90 -6.16 -5.36
CA VAL A 185 -18.63 -6.41 -3.94
C VAL A 185 -19.72 -7.33 -3.40
N LYS A 186 -19.35 -8.57 -3.08
CA LYS A 186 -20.29 -9.60 -2.63
C LYS A 186 -20.61 -9.48 -1.14
N PRO A 187 -21.89 -9.56 -0.72
CA PRO A 187 -22.27 -9.51 0.70
C PRO A 187 -21.56 -10.55 1.57
N GLU A 188 -21.39 -11.77 1.05
CA GLU A 188 -20.70 -12.85 1.74
C GLU A 188 -19.22 -12.54 2.01
N HIS A 189 -18.53 -11.88 1.06
CA HIS A 189 -17.14 -11.47 1.24
C HIS A 189 -17.03 -10.33 2.26
N VAL A 190 -17.95 -9.36 2.23
CA VAL A 190 -18.01 -8.28 3.22
C VAL A 190 -18.23 -8.83 4.62
N GLN A 191 -19.17 -9.77 4.80
CA GLN A 191 -19.42 -10.40 6.09
C GLN A 191 -18.22 -11.22 6.56
N HIS A 192 -17.65 -12.03 5.68
CA HIS A 192 -16.54 -12.91 6.04
C HIS A 192 -15.27 -12.12 6.40
N VAL A 193 -14.92 -11.13 5.58
CA VAL A 193 -13.63 -10.42 5.66
C VAL A 193 -13.72 -9.17 6.52
N LEU A 194 -14.78 -8.36 6.38
CA LEU A 194 -14.92 -7.09 7.10
C LEU A 194 -15.79 -7.21 8.37
N GLY A 195 -16.53 -8.31 8.52
CA GLY A 195 -17.40 -8.52 9.67
C GLY A 195 -18.69 -7.68 9.64
N GLU A 196 -19.05 -7.16 8.47
CA GLU A 196 -20.16 -6.24 8.26
C GLU A 196 -21.25 -6.86 7.39
N THR A 197 -22.42 -6.22 7.30
CA THR A 197 -23.52 -6.72 6.48
C THR A 197 -23.99 -5.64 5.52
N ILE A 198 -23.93 -5.94 4.23
CA ILE A 198 -24.57 -5.17 3.17
C ILE A 198 -25.81 -5.92 2.67
N GLN A 199 -26.86 -5.18 2.32
CA GLN A 199 -28.17 -5.76 1.98
C GLN A 199 -28.20 -6.41 0.59
N ALA A 200 -27.36 -5.94 -0.33
CA ALA A 200 -27.28 -6.42 -1.70
C ALA A 200 -25.84 -6.24 -2.23
N PRO A 201 -25.44 -7.00 -3.27
CA PRO A 201 -24.17 -6.77 -3.95
C PRO A 201 -24.06 -5.33 -4.48
N LEU A 202 -22.85 -4.76 -4.41
CA LEU A 202 -22.56 -3.42 -4.93
C LEU A 202 -21.79 -3.51 -6.24
N ASP A 203 -22.01 -2.58 -7.17
CA ASP A 203 -21.18 -2.45 -8.37
C ASP A 203 -19.79 -1.93 -7.99
N ALA A 204 -18.75 -2.72 -8.29
CA ALA A 204 -17.37 -2.36 -7.98
C ALA A 204 -16.93 -1.08 -8.68
N ARG A 205 -17.43 -0.79 -9.88
CA ARG A 205 -17.09 0.44 -10.61
C ARG A 205 -17.62 1.68 -9.92
N GLU A 206 -18.81 1.60 -9.33
CA GLU A 206 -19.37 2.70 -8.53
C GLU A 206 -18.54 2.94 -7.27
N VAL A 207 -18.12 1.86 -6.60
CA VAL A 207 -17.22 1.94 -5.43
C VAL A 207 -15.90 2.62 -5.79
N TRP A 208 -15.26 2.20 -6.89
CA TRP A 208 -14.00 2.82 -7.35
C TRP A 208 -14.15 4.28 -7.74
N ARG A 209 -15.22 4.64 -8.46
CA ARG A 209 -15.49 6.03 -8.84
C ARG A 209 -15.73 6.91 -7.62
N ALA A 210 -16.49 6.42 -6.64
CA ALA A 210 -16.71 7.14 -5.38
C ALA A 210 -15.40 7.33 -4.59
N LEU A 211 -14.55 6.30 -4.55
CA LEU A 211 -13.23 6.40 -3.92
C LEU A 211 -12.32 7.39 -4.64
N GLY A 212 -12.29 7.37 -5.98
CA GLY A 212 -11.50 8.27 -6.82
C GLY A 212 -11.96 9.73 -6.82
N GLN A 213 -13.19 10.03 -6.36
CA GLN A 213 -13.62 11.41 -6.09
C GLN A 213 -12.99 11.98 -4.81
N ARG A 214 -12.56 11.11 -3.90
CA ARG A 214 -12.01 11.49 -2.58
C ARG A 214 -10.49 11.36 -2.52
N PHE A 215 -9.92 10.41 -3.24
CA PHE A 215 -8.50 10.11 -3.26
C PHE A 215 -7.92 10.27 -4.66
N ASP A 216 -6.67 10.73 -4.74
CA ASP A 216 -5.90 10.65 -5.98
C ASP A 216 -5.22 9.27 -6.05
N ILE A 217 -5.79 8.40 -6.89
CA ILE A 217 -5.43 6.97 -6.95
C ILE A 217 -4.61 6.69 -8.21
N TYR A 218 -3.48 6.02 -8.04
CA TYR A 218 -2.69 5.47 -9.15
C TYR A 218 -2.50 3.97 -9.00
N VAL A 219 -2.53 3.28 -10.13
CA VAL A 219 -2.25 1.85 -10.23
C VAL A 219 -0.89 1.68 -10.90
N LEU A 220 0.10 1.21 -10.14
CA LEU A 220 1.39 0.78 -10.64
C LEU A 220 1.26 -0.68 -11.08
N ARG A 221 1.08 -0.86 -12.38
CA ARG A 221 0.64 -2.12 -12.97
C ARG A 221 1.84 -2.94 -13.42
N LYS A 222 2.03 -4.12 -12.84
CA LYS A 222 2.93 -5.13 -13.38
C LYS A 222 2.27 -5.81 -14.59
N SER A 223 3.05 -6.15 -15.61
CA SER A 223 2.55 -6.85 -16.79
C SER A 223 2.08 -8.28 -16.46
N TYR A 224 0.92 -8.64 -17.01
CA TYR A 224 0.30 -9.95 -16.97
C TYR A 224 0.17 -10.48 -18.40
N ALA A 225 1.01 -11.45 -18.73
CA ALA A 225 1.22 -11.90 -20.10
C ALA A 225 -0.11 -12.29 -20.79
N GLY A 226 -0.40 -11.62 -21.91
CA GLY A 226 -1.56 -11.89 -22.76
C GLY A 226 -2.83 -11.11 -22.42
N TYR A 227 -2.89 -10.44 -21.26
CA TYR A 227 -4.13 -9.81 -20.79
C TYR A 227 -4.00 -8.34 -20.40
N ASP A 228 -2.80 -7.77 -20.50
CA ASP A 228 -2.49 -6.37 -20.19
C ASP A 228 -3.54 -5.35 -20.66
N LYS A 229 -4.03 -5.50 -21.91
CA LYS A 229 -5.02 -4.58 -22.49
C LYS A 229 -6.36 -4.62 -21.76
N GLU A 230 -6.79 -5.78 -21.32
CA GLU A 230 -8.08 -5.94 -20.64
C GLU A 230 -8.01 -5.40 -19.21
N ILE A 231 -6.89 -5.68 -18.52
CA ILE A 231 -6.63 -5.17 -17.18
C ILE A 231 -6.56 -3.63 -17.21
N GLU A 232 -5.75 -3.09 -18.13
CA GLU A 232 -5.60 -1.64 -18.30
C GLU A 232 -6.95 -0.98 -18.65
N ALA A 233 -7.73 -1.57 -19.56
CA ALA A 233 -9.05 -1.05 -19.91
C ALA A 233 -10.01 -1.01 -18.72
N GLN A 234 -10.02 -2.05 -17.87
CA GLN A 234 -10.91 -2.08 -16.70
C GLN A 234 -10.53 -0.99 -15.69
N TRP A 235 -9.24 -0.83 -15.40
CA TRP A 235 -8.78 0.21 -14.47
C TRP A 235 -8.94 1.63 -15.04
N ALA A 236 -8.69 1.81 -16.34
CA ALA A 236 -8.87 3.09 -17.01
C ALA A 236 -10.34 3.55 -17.05
N ASP A 237 -11.31 2.63 -17.07
CA ASP A 237 -12.75 2.93 -17.01
C ASP A 237 -13.18 3.59 -15.68
N VAL A 238 -12.47 3.31 -14.59
CA VAL A 238 -12.82 3.81 -13.25
C VAL A 238 -11.91 4.93 -12.74
N LEU A 239 -10.64 4.96 -13.13
CA LEU A 239 -9.65 5.96 -12.67
C LEU A 239 -9.13 6.88 -13.79
N GLY A 240 -9.36 6.53 -15.05
CA GLY A 240 -8.78 7.19 -16.21
C GLY A 240 -7.40 6.62 -16.60
N PRO A 241 -7.07 6.57 -17.91
CA PRO A 241 -5.86 5.92 -18.41
C PRO A 241 -4.56 6.51 -17.87
N GLN A 242 -4.53 7.82 -17.59
CA GLN A 242 -3.36 8.53 -17.05
C GLN A 242 -2.96 8.10 -15.64
N LYS A 243 -3.84 7.37 -14.93
CA LYS A 243 -3.60 6.86 -13.58
C LYS A 243 -3.03 5.44 -13.58
N ILE A 244 -2.96 4.79 -14.75
CA ILE A 244 -2.51 3.41 -14.88
C ILE A 244 -1.09 3.43 -15.43
N ILE A 245 -0.12 3.13 -14.57
CA ILE A 245 1.30 3.28 -14.88
C ILE A 245 1.92 1.88 -15.03
N PRO A 246 2.33 1.47 -16.23
CA PRO A 246 2.99 0.18 -16.42
C PRO A 246 4.38 0.18 -15.76
N ILE A 247 4.67 -0.84 -14.97
CA ILE A 247 5.96 -1.08 -14.32
C ILE A 247 6.45 -2.47 -14.74
N THR A 248 7.70 -2.55 -15.17
CA THR A 248 8.35 -3.80 -15.57
C THR A 248 9.34 -4.32 -14.53
N ASP A 249 9.70 -3.48 -13.57
CA ASP A 249 10.72 -3.77 -12.57
C ASP A 249 10.18 -3.46 -11.15
N PRO A 250 10.05 -4.46 -10.27
CA PRO A 250 9.59 -4.28 -8.89
C PRO A 250 10.41 -3.23 -8.13
N THR A 251 11.71 -3.12 -8.43
CA THR A 251 12.61 -2.18 -7.78
C THR A 251 12.28 -0.72 -8.09
N ARG A 252 11.66 -0.46 -9.25
CA ARG A 252 11.23 0.86 -9.71
C ARG A 252 9.85 1.25 -9.26
N CYS A 253 9.04 0.30 -8.79
CA CYS A 253 7.68 0.56 -8.33
C CYS A 253 7.66 1.65 -7.25
N VAL A 254 8.58 1.55 -6.28
CA VAL A 254 8.70 2.52 -5.19
C VAL A 254 9.27 3.87 -5.67
N ASP A 255 10.21 3.87 -6.62
CA ASP A 255 10.75 5.10 -7.21
C ASP A 255 9.67 5.92 -7.93
N VAL A 256 8.83 5.23 -8.71
CA VAL A 256 7.71 5.86 -9.42
C VAL A 256 6.65 6.36 -8.44
N ALA A 257 6.29 5.56 -7.43
CA ALA A 257 5.37 5.97 -6.37
C ALA A 257 5.86 7.26 -5.67
N MET A 258 7.15 7.34 -5.32
CA MET A 258 7.75 8.55 -4.74
C MET A 258 7.60 9.76 -5.66
N GLY A 259 7.91 9.61 -6.96
CA GLY A 259 7.78 10.68 -7.94
C GLY A 259 6.34 11.19 -8.09
N LEU A 260 5.36 10.29 -8.08
CA LEU A 260 3.94 10.62 -8.14
C LEU A 260 3.48 11.41 -6.90
N ILE A 261 3.88 10.97 -5.70
CA ILE A 261 3.52 11.62 -4.43
C ILE A 261 4.24 12.98 -4.27
N ALA A 262 5.47 13.10 -4.78
CA ALA A 262 6.25 14.33 -4.69
C ALA A 262 5.73 15.46 -5.59
N LYS A 263 5.03 15.14 -6.69
CA LYS A 263 4.51 16.13 -7.64
C LYS A 263 3.35 16.98 -7.09
N GLN A 264 2.69 16.52 -6.03
CA GLN A 264 1.63 17.28 -5.34
C GLN A 264 2.17 18.29 -4.35
#